data_AF-A0AAW2LAQ6-F1
#
_entry.id   AF-A0AAW2LAQ6-F1
#
_cell.length_a   1.000
_cell.length_b   1.000
_cell.length_c   1.000
_cell.angle_alpha   90.00
_cell.angle_beta   90.00
_cell.angle_gamma   90.00
#
_symmetry.space_group_name_H-M   'P 1'
#
loop_
_entity.id
_entity.type
_entity.pdbx_description
1 polymer ?
#
loop_
_entity_poly.entity_id
_entity_poly.type
_entity_poly.pdbx_seq_one_letter_code
_entity_poly.pdbx_strand_id
1 'polypeptide(L)'
;MQTPKSRPGSLDVPQKLSPATPRTGRKLKTLGSDSDSMTSPSPVSKTLKDKSPKIVDRRSPRSPAIEKKRPSRASELEPQLAQLQEELKKAKDQLSSSESCKRRAQQEAEETKKQLAAMSAKLEETQKQLKELSDSEEARVQELRKISQDRDRVWQSELEAVQKQHSMDCAAMASALNEIQRLKIQLDRVCESEASQAKHAESAHAEIQSLRVELAETLGLVEKLKNQLNDSRESEDLALEEFGRAQMLLEVVKTTEETLKSEHANALESYKSLLAELEQSKNRVNSLEELVCNLQDDLAKSHKITANPPDDIKALCESGECDQSEKLKAELNNLKKESNQLRDALEAAERRYQDQSLDSTLQIRNAYELVEHAKSESCQREAELEANLKEYSAEVEELKTKLIEKENALQSISCENLKAQNKLLAERETELEMELETSESILEDLKASLLEKETRLKCITEENEQLKSEIMKREIERSRASGEALALAETAKAAEREALMKLGYLTEEADKSCRKAGLLSSLMQLKPLTRDGSRIKED
;
A
#
# COMPACT_ATOMS: atom_id res chain seq x y z
N MET A 1 15.02 -7.55 -8.55
CA MET A 1 15.86 -7.10 -9.68
C MET A 1 16.59 -5.83 -9.29
N GLN A 2 17.86 -5.98 -8.96
CA GLN A 2 18.95 -4.98 -8.91
C GLN A 2 18.62 -3.47 -8.97
N THR A 3 19.12 -2.76 -7.95
CA THR A 3 19.88 -1.53 -8.20
C THR A 3 21.35 -1.91 -8.41
N PRO A 4 22.21 -0.97 -8.84
CA PRO A 4 23.21 -0.56 -7.86
C PRO A 4 23.37 0.97 -7.75
N LYS A 5 24.07 1.40 -6.70
CA LYS A 5 24.49 2.81 -6.45
C LYS A 5 26.01 2.90 -6.36
N SER A 6 26.57 4.04 -6.75
CA SER A 6 27.95 4.40 -6.39
C SER A 6 28.08 5.93 -6.18
N ARG A 7 29.15 6.35 -5.47
CA ARG A 7 29.45 7.70 -4.94
C ARG A 7 30.99 7.75 -4.68
N PRO A 8 31.62 8.86 -4.22
CA PRO A 8 31.37 10.30 -4.40
C PRO A 8 32.64 11.12 -4.82
N GLY A 9 32.50 12.44 -5.05
CA GLY A 9 33.60 13.45 -4.98
C GLY A 9 34.29 13.81 -6.31
N SER A 10 35.02 14.93 -6.43
CA SER A 10 35.09 16.16 -5.62
C SER A 10 35.68 17.35 -6.43
N LEU A 11 35.27 18.58 -6.09
CA LEU A 11 35.84 19.92 -6.43
C LEU A 11 36.93 20.06 -7.53
N ASP A 12 36.62 20.81 -8.62
CA ASP A 12 37.30 22.10 -8.93
C ASP A 12 36.49 22.98 -9.93
N VAL A 13 37.01 24.15 -10.32
CA VAL A 13 36.30 25.34 -10.87
C VAL A 13 37.06 25.89 -12.09
N PRO A 14 36.44 26.16 -13.28
CA PRO A 14 35.68 27.42 -13.44
C PRO A 14 34.53 27.51 -14.49
N GLN A 15 33.73 28.57 -14.32
CA GLN A 15 33.05 29.43 -15.31
C GLN A 15 32.44 28.85 -16.62
N LYS A 16 31.11 28.95 -16.72
CA LYS A 16 30.39 29.08 -18.01
C LYS A 16 30.43 30.53 -18.52
N LEU A 17 30.80 30.75 -19.78
CA LEU A 17 30.20 31.79 -20.63
C LEU A 17 30.20 31.35 -22.10
N SER A 18 29.13 31.68 -22.82
CA SER A 18 28.93 31.46 -24.26
C SER A 18 27.96 32.57 -24.77
N PRO A 19 27.82 32.83 -26.09
CA PRO A 19 28.49 33.99 -26.65
C PRO A 19 27.53 35.06 -27.20
N ALA A 20 27.98 36.32 -27.23
CA ALA A 20 27.28 37.42 -27.91
C ALA A 20 28.26 38.36 -28.63
N THR A 21 28.03 38.57 -29.93
CA THR A 21 28.70 39.54 -30.82
C THR A 21 27.86 40.85 -30.91
N PRO A 22 28.23 41.90 -31.69
CA PRO A 22 29.47 42.20 -32.43
C PRO A 22 30.03 43.64 -32.24
N ARG A 23 31.23 43.97 -32.76
CA ARG A 23 31.42 45.00 -33.83
C ARG A 23 32.89 45.33 -34.21
N THR A 24 33.08 45.60 -35.52
CA THR A 24 34.13 46.40 -36.20
C THR A 24 35.63 46.08 -36.01
N GLY A 25 36.35 45.88 -37.14
CA GLY A 25 37.81 46.10 -37.16
C GLY A 25 38.64 45.48 -38.30
N ARG A 26 38.48 45.93 -39.57
CA ARG A 26 39.52 46.08 -40.64
C ARG A 26 40.79 45.19 -40.55
N LYS A 27 41.23 44.42 -41.56
CA LYS A 27 40.86 44.22 -42.99
C LYS A 27 41.61 42.99 -43.51
N LEU A 28 41.03 42.23 -44.45
CA LEU A 28 41.63 41.80 -45.74
C LEU A 28 40.77 40.67 -46.35
N LYS A 29 40.29 40.86 -47.57
CA LYS A 29 39.62 39.83 -48.38
C LYS A 29 39.97 40.07 -49.85
N THR A 30 40.47 39.02 -50.50
CA THR A 30 40.20 38.73 -51.91
C THR A 30 38.73 38.26 -52.02
N LEU A 31 38.05 38.26 -53.16
CA LEU A 31 38.37 38.60 -54.56
C LEU A 31 37.07 39.11 -55.22
N GLY A 32 37.15 39.81 -56.38
CA GLY A 32 36.00 39.92 -57.29
C GLY A 32 35.98 41.14 -58.21
N SER A 33 35.76 40.86 -59.52
CA SER A 33 34.96 41.63 -60.50
C SER A 33 35.26 43.13 -60.78
N ASP A 34 35.29 43.62 -62.04
CA ASP A 34 34.99 43.02 -63.35
C ASP A 34 35.86 43.60 -64.49
N SER A 35 35.73 42.98 -65.68
CA SER A 35 35.90 43.47 -67.06
C SER A 35 36.05 44.98 -67.34
N ASP A 36 36.73 45.44 -68.41
CA ASP A 36 37.28 44.74 -69.60
C ASP A 36 38.54 45.44 -70.17
N SER A 37 39.49 44.67 -70.72
CA SER A 37 40.27 45.01 -71.94
C SER A 37 41.21 43.89 -72.40
N MET A 38 40.87 43.25 -73.53
CA MET A 38 41.73 42.61 -74.56
C MET A 38 42.99 41.83 -74.09
N THR A 39 43.01 40.48 -74.09
CA THR A 39 43.26 39.59 -75.27
C THR A 39 44.68 39.74 -75.86
N SER A 40 45.55 38.73 -76.04
CA SER A 40 45.41 37.28 -76.32
C SER A 40 46.62 36.44 -75.80
N PRO A 41 46.71 35.09 -76.00
CA PRO A 41 47.57 34.19 -75.21
C PRO A 41 48.85 33.64 -75.89
N SER A 42 49.62 32.85 -75.13
CA SER A 42 50.55 31.81 -75.61
C SER A 42 49.82 30.76 -76.50
N PRO A 43 50.45 30.04 -77.47
CA PRO A 43 51.58 29.13 -77.19
C PRO A 43 52.55 28.83 -78.38
N VAL A 44 53.22 27.67 -78.33
CA VAL A 44 53.91 26.91 -79.41
C VAL A 44 55.39 27.20 -79.70
N SER A 45 56.23 26.48 -78.95
CA SER A 45 57.32 25.62 -79.42
C SER A 45 57.82 25.72 -80.88
N LYS A 46 59.12 26.03 -81.06
CA LYS A 46 59.96 25.42 -82.12
C LYS A 46 61.46 25.47 -81.80
N THR A 47 62.09 24.32 -82.00
CA THR A 47 63.51 23.98 -81.82
C THR A 47 64.51 24.86 -82.58
N LEU A 48 65.72 25.09 -82.02
CA LEU A 48 66.99 24.55 -82.56
C LEU A 48 68.25 25.05 -81.82
N LYS A 49 69.21 24.12 -81.63
CA LYS A 49 70.69 24.25 -81.47
C LYS A 49 71.25 25.46 -80.68
N ASP A 50 71.85 25.23 -79.51
CA ASP A 50 73.23 24.72 -79.36
C ASP A 50 74.30 25.70 -79.88
N LYS A 51 74.95 26.41 -78.94
CA LYS A 51 76.35 26.86 -79.00
C LYS A 51 76.87 27.33 -77.63
N SER A 52 78.11 26.94 -77.35
CA SER A 52 78.82 27.06 -76.07
C SER A 52 79.08 28.50 -75.60
N PRO A 53 79.28 28.73 -74.28
CA PRO A 53 79.95 29.94 -73.80
C PRO A 53 81.41 29.96 -74.23
N LYS A 54 81.97 31.14 -74.53
CA LYS A 54 83.40 31.36 -74.74
C LYS A 54 83.86 32.66 -74.12
N ILE A 55 84.70 32.55 -73.10
CA ILE A 55 85.50 33.65 -72.54
C ILE A 55 86.56 34.03 -73.59
N VAL A 56 86.76 35.33 -73.81
CA VAL A 56 87.75 35.88 -74.74
C VAL A 56 88.61 36.92 -74.01
N ASP A 57 89.61 36.46 -73.27
CA ASP A 57 90.67 37.30 -72.71
C ASP A 57 91.76 37.56 -73.74
N ARG A 58 91.89 38.80 -74.24
CA ARG A 58 93.08 39.27 -74.99
C ARG A 58 93.35 40.78 -74.83
N ARG A 59 94.60 41.07 -74.39
CA ARG A 59 95.27 42.36 -74.06
C ARG A 59 95.25 42.63 -72.55
N SER A 60 96.37 42.87 -71.86
CA SER A 60 97.78 43.11 -72.24
C SER A 60 98.72 42.44 -71.20
N PRO A 61 100.08 42.54 -71.23
CA PRO A 61 100.99 43.41 -72.01
C PRO A 61 102.04 42.65 -72.86
N ARG A 62 102.96 43.39 -73.52
CA ARG A 62 104.06 42.83 -74.33
C ARG A 62 105.32 43.73 -74.38
N SER A 63 106.38 43.31 -73.69
CA SER A 63 107.83 43.58 -73.95
C SER A 63 108.63 43.07 -72.75
N PRO A 64 109.98 42.89 -72.81
CA PRO A 64 110.92 42.87 -73.95
C PRO A 64 111.30 41.40 -74.29
N ALA A 65 112.36 41.04 -75.05
CA ALA A 65 112.98 41.50 -76.30
C ALA A 65 113.96 40.38 -76.76
N ILE A 66 114.62 40.52 -77.93
CA ILE A 66 115.79 39.69 -78.35
C ILE A 66 115.42 38.20 -78.68
N GLU A 67 116.00 37.46 -79.63
CA GLU A 67 117.00 37.74 -80.67
C GLU A 67 116.60 37.12 -82.04
N LYS A 68 117.33 37.44 -83.12
CA LYS A 68 117.21 36.75 -84.42
C LYS A 68 118.45 35.87 -84.69
N LYS A 69 118.30 34.54 -84.66
CA LYS A 69 118.80 33.59 -85.69
C LYS A 69 118.41 32.13 -85.43
N ARG A 70 118.41 31.34 -86.50
CA ARG A 70 118.22 29.86 -86.58
C ARG A 70 119.47 29.14 -86.02
N PRO A 71 119.39 27.87 -85.52
CA PRO A 71 118.87 26.72 -86.27
C PRO A 71 118.03 25.66 -85.50
N SER A 72 117.66 24.60 -86.24
CA SER A 72 117.19 23.26 -85.79
C SER A 72 116.12 23.18 -84.69
N ARG A 73 114.86 22.90 -85.10
CA ARG A 73 113.70 22.71 -84.20
C ARG A 73 112.99 21.39 -84.49
N ALA A 74 113.54 20.28 -84.01
CA ALA A 74 112.97 18.93 -84.17
C ALA A 74 112.91 18.18 -82.83
N SER A 75 114.05 17.95 -82.18
CA SER A 75 114.20 17.10 -80.98
C SER A 75 113.52 17.61 -79.70
N GLU A 76 112.95 18.81 -79.71
CA GLU A 76 112.22 19.42 -78.59
C GLU A 76 110.69 19.29 -78.73
N LEU A 77 110.19 19.03 -79.95
CA LEU A 77 108.76 18.92 -80.23
C LEU A 77 108.19 17.54 -79.88
N GLU A 78 109.03 16.50 -79.91
CA GLU A 78 108.65 15.12 -79.59
C GLU A 78 108.23 14.91 -78.12
N PRO A 79 108.98 15.36 -77.09
CA PRO A 79 108.50 15.29 -75.71
C PRO A 79 107.28 16.20 -75.46
N GLN A 80 107.15 17.32 -76.18
CA GLN A 80 105.97 18.19 -76.10
C GLN A 80 104.72 17.51 -76.69
N LEU A 81 104.86 16.74 -77.78
CA LEU A 81 103.78 15.92 -78.34
C LEU A 81 103.41 14.76 -77.40
N ALA A 82 104.39 14.09 -76.81
CA ALA A 82 104.14 13.05 -75.81
C ALA A 82 103.38 13.60 -74.58
N GLN A 83 103.83 14.74 -74.03
CA GLN A 83 103.15 15.45 -72.95
C GLN A 83 101.71 15.82 -73.32
N LEU A 84 101.48 16.41 -74.50
CA LEU A 84 100.14 16.77 -74.96
C LEU A 84 99.25 15.54 -75.23
N GLN A 85 99.84 14.42 -75.65
CA GLN A 85 99.12 13.15 -75.84
C GLN A 85 98.74 12.50 -74.50
N GLU A 86 99.61 12.61 -73.48
CA GLU A 86 99.31 12.18 -72.11
C GLU A 86 98.30 13.10 -71.43
N GLU A 87 98.39 14.42 -71.62
CA GLU A 87 97.39 15.39 -71.16
C GLU A 87 96.04 15.18 -71.85
N LEU A 88 96.01 14.91 -73.16
CA LEU A 88 94.79 14.54 -73.87
C LEU A 88 94.20 13.22 -73.35
N LYS A 89 95.04 12.26 -72.96
CA LYS A 89 94.59 11.03 -72.30
C LYS A 89 94.00 11.33 -70.92
N LYS A 90 94.73 12.06 -70.06
CA LYS A 90 94.26 12.51 -68.73
C LYS A 90 92.95 13.29 -68.83
N ALA A 91 92.80 14.17 -69.82
CA ALA A 91 91.58 14.93 -70.05
C ALA A 91 90.40 14.05 -70.53
N LYS A 92 90.66 13.01 -71.34
CA LYS A 92 89.64 12.00 -71.70
C LYS A 92 89.25 11.13 -70.51
N ASP A 93 90.22 10.71 -69.71
CA ASP A 93 90.00 9.88 -68.52
C ASP A 93 89.24 10.69 -67.45
N GLN A 94 89.58 11.98 -67.26
CA GLN A 94 88.83 12.95 -66.44
C GLN A 94 87.42 13.22 -66.99
N LEU A 95 87.25 13.38 -68.31
CA LEU A 95 85.93 13.57 -68.91
C LEU A 95 85.05 12.32 -68.73
N SER A 96 85.59 11.12 -68.94
CA SER A 96 84.84 9.86 -68.76
C SER A 96 84.47 9.59 -67.31
N SER A 97 85.36 9.91 -66.36
CA SER A 97 85.08 9.78 -64.92
C SER A 97 84.10 10.85 -64.44
N SER A 98 84.22 12.10 -64.91
CA SER A 98 83.24 13.17 -64.69
C SER A 98 81.86 12.80 -65.26
N GLU A 99 81.81 12.22 -66.47
CA GLU A 99 80.57 11.76 -67.08
C GLU A 99 79.96 10.56 -66.31
N SER A 100 80.79 9.61 -65.86
CA SER A 100 80.33 8.51 -64.99
C SER A 100 79.80 9.00 -63.63
N CYS A 101 80.36 10.09 -63.11
CA CYS A 101 79.90 10.75 -61.89
C CYS A 101 78.55 11.44 -62.13
N LYS A 102 78.44 12.20 -63.23
CA LYS A 102 77.18 12.83 -63.66
C LYS A 102 76.07 11.80 -63.88
N ARG A 103 76.34 10.67 -64.53
CA ARG A 103 75.37 9.59 -64.76
C ARG A 103 74.88 8.97 -63.44
N ARG A 104 75.78 8.74 -62.47
CA ARG A 104 75.42 8.26 -61.12
C ARG A 104 74.57 9.28 -60.36
N ALA A 105 75.02 10.54 -60.27
CA ALA A 105 74.25 11.61 -59.63
C ALA A 105 72.86 11.81 -60.27
N GLN A 106 72.73 11.63 -61.59
CA GLN A 106 71.44 11.66 -62.28
C GLN A 106 70.55 10.44 -61.95
N GLN A 107 71.14 9.24 -61.80
CA GLN A 107 70.41 8.06 -61.35
C GLN A 107 69.94 8.21 -59.91
N GLU A 108 70.83 8.63 -59.00
CA GLU A 108 70.54 8.92 -57.59
C GLU A 108 69.44 9.99 -57.44
N ALA A 109 69.44 11.02 -58.30
CA ALA A 109 68.39 12.04 -58.35
C ALA A 109 67.02 11.48 -58.82
N GLU A 110 66.99 10.59 -59.82
CA GLU A 110 65.75 9.95 -60.25
C GLU A 110 65.27 8.86 -59.27
N GLU A 111 66.17 8.21 -58.53
CA GLU A 111 65.83 7.25 -57.47
C GLU A 111 65.26 7.94 -56.22
N THR A 112 65.90 9.02 -55.74
CA THR A 112 65.36 9.84 -54.64
C THR A 112 64.03 10.50 -55.02
N LYS A 113 63.86 10.94 -56.26
CA LYS A 113 62.58 11.43 -56.82
C LYS A 113 61.48 10.35 -56.85
N LYS A 114 61.81 9.10 -57.20
CA LYS A 114 60.88 7.96 -57.08
C LYS A 114 60.51 7.67 -55.62
N GLN A 115 61.48 7.70 -54.71
CA GLN A 115 61.24 7.51 -53.27
C GLN A 115 60.33 8.63 -52.72
N LEU A 116 60.59 9.89 -53.08
CA LEU A 116 59.76 11.03 -52.69
C LEU A 116 58.31 10.89 -53.20
N ALA A 117 58.12 10.48 -54.47
CA ALA A 117 56.80 10.23 -55.03
C ALA A 117 56.05 9.08 -54.33
N ALA A 118 56.77 8.02 -53.93
CA ALA A 118 56.20 6.92 -53.15
C ALA A 118 55.86 7.35 -51.71
N MET A 119 56.65 8.23 -51.09
CA MET A 119 56.33 8.82 -49.78
C MET A 119 55.13 9.76 -49.86
N SER A 120 55.02 10.61 -50.89
CA SER A 120 53.87 11.51 -51.06
C SER A 120 52.57 10.74 -51.31
N ALA A 121 52.62 9.64 -52.08
CA ALA A 121 51.45 8.77 -52.27
C ALA A 121 50.97 8.14 -50.94
N LYS A 122 51.89 7.66 -50.11
CA LYS A 122 51.55 7.15 -48.76
C LYS A 122 51.04 8.23 -47.81
N LEU A 123 51.54 9.46 -47.94
CA LEU A 123 51.02 10.61 -47.17
C LEU A 123 49.58 10.96 -47.59
N GLU A 124 49.29 10.94 -48.89
CA GLU A 124 47.93 11.17 -49.42
C GLU A 124 46.96 10.04 -49.01
N GLU A 125 47.42 8.78 -49.01
CA GLU A 125 46.66 7.62 -48.55
C GLU A 125 46.34 7.70 -47.06
N THR A 126 47.35 7.97 -46.21
CA THR A 126 47.14 8.12 -44.76
C THR A 126 46.30 9.34 -44.40
N GLN A 127 46.36 10.43 -45.19
CA GLN A 127 45.44 11.56 -45.04
C GLN A 127 43.98 11.19 -45.37
N LYS A 128 43.74 10.35 -46.39
CA LYS A 128 42.39 9.84 -46.72
C LYS A 128 41.87 8.93 -45.61
N GLN A 129 42.66 7.96 -45.18
CA GLN A 129 42.32 7.06 -44.08
C GLN A 129 42.01 7.83 -42.77
N LEU A 130 42.81 8.85 -42.43
CA LEU A 130 42.55 9.70 -41.27
C LEU A 130 41.23 10.49 -41.41
N LYS A 131 40.89 10.96 -42.61
CA LYS A 131 39.61 11.63 -42.86
C LYS A 131 38.43 10.65 -42.75
N GLU A 132 38.53 9.48 -43.36
CA GLU A 132 37.50 8.44 -43.30
C GLU A 132 37.25 7.99 -41.85
N LEU A 133 38.31 7.81 -41.06
CA LEU A 133 38.20 7.57 -39.62
C LEU A 133 37.51 8.74 -38.91
N SER A 134 37.91 9.99 -39.17
CA SER A 134 37.30 11.18 -38.55
C SER A 134 35.81 11.36 -38.90
N ASP A 135 35.43 11.11 -40.15
CA ASP A 135 34.05 11.19 -40.63
C ASP A 135 33.20 10.07 -40.00
N SER A 136 33.77 8.85 -39.85
CA SER A 136 33.09 7.73 -39.19
C SER A 136 32.94 7.91 -37.67
N GLU A 137 33.92 8.54 -37.02
CA GLU A 137 33.92 8.79 -35.58
C GLU A 137 32.89 9.88 -35.21
N GLU A 138 32.81 10.98 -35.96
CA GLU A 138 31.76 11.99 -35.74
C GLU A 138 30.35 11.41 -36.01
N ALA A 139 30.19 10.53 -37.00
CA ALA A 139 28.92 9.81 -37.20
C ALA A 139 28.55 8.92 -35.99
N ARG A 140 29.51 8.14 -35.47
CA ARG A 140 29.35 7.30 -34.27
C ARG A 140 29.01 8.14 -33.03
N VAL A 141 29.64 9.30 -32.88
CA VAL A 141 29.36 10.23 -31.78
C VAL A 141 27.97 10.88 -31.94
N GLN A 142 27.51 11.19 -33.15
CA GLN A 142 26.14 11.65 -33.40
C GLN A 142 25.09 10.58 -33.08
N GLU A 143 25.34 9.32 -33.42
CA GLU A 143 24.48 8.20 -33.06
C GLU A 143 24.40 8.02 -31.53
N LEU A 144 25.53 8.07 -30.81
CA LEU A 144 25.54 8.02 -29.34
C LEU A 144 24.80 9.21 -28.70
N ARG A 145 24.95 10.43 -29.23
CA ARG A 145 24.17 11.60 -28.78
C ARG A 145 22.67 11.36 -28.95
N LYS A 146 22.24 10.75 -30.07
CA LYS A 146 20.83 10.41 -30.34
C LYS A 146 20.33 9.33 -29.39
N ILE A 147 21.07 8.23 -29.20
CA ILE A 147 20.71 7.14 -28.28
C ILE A 147 20.53 7.65 -26.85
N SER A 148 21.36 8.59 -26.40
CA SER A 148 21.17 9.26 -25.10
C SER A 148 19.85 10.02 -25.05
N GLN A 149 19.55 10.87 -26.04
CA GLN A 149 18.33 11.68 -26.09
C GLN A 149 17.05 10.83 -26.19
N ASP A 150 17.09 9.73 -26.94
CA ASP A 150 15.97 8.80 -27.05
C ASP A 150 15.75 8.04 -25.72
N ARG A 151 16.81 7.64 -25.02
CA ARG A 151 16.74 7.06 -23.67
C ARG A 151 16.19 8.07 -22.65
N ASP A 152 16.69 9.30 -22.64
CA ASP A 152 16.24 10.36 -21.73
C ASP A 152 14.74 10.65 -21.92
N ARG A 153 14.26 10.66 -23.17
CA ARG A 153 12.84 10.80 -23.52
C ARG A 153 11.99 9.62 -23.03
N VAL A 154 12.47 8.39 -23.17
CA VAL A 154 11.78 7.19 -22.66
C VAL A 154 11.68 7.25 -21.13
N TRP A 155 12.78 7.54 -20.43
CA TRP A 155 12.80 7.69 -18.97
C TRP A 155 11.90 8.82 -18.46
N GLN A 156 11.80 9.94 -19.18
CA GLN A 156 10.81 10.99 -18.88
C GLN A 156 9.37 10.48 -19.03
N SER A 157 9.08 9.75 -20.12
CA SER A 157 7.75 9.19 -20.39
C SER A 157 7.34 8.13 -19.36
N GLU A 158 8.29 7.28 -18.94
CA GLU A 158 8.10 6.29 -17.88
C GLU A 158 7.85 6.96 -16.51
N LEU A 159 8.60 8.01 -16.18
CA LEU A 159 8.42 8.78 -14.95
C LEU A 159 7.06 9.49 -14.91
N GLU A 160 6.63 10.11 -16.02
CA GLU A 160 5.30 10.71 -16.14
C GLU A 160 4.18 9.67 -16.01
N ALA A 161 4.35 8.48 -16.60
CA ALA A 161 3.40 7.38 -16.48
C ALA A 161 3.28 6.88 -15.03
N VAL A 162 4.41 6.68 -14.33
CA VAL A 162 4.43 6.29 -12.91
C VAL A 162 3.83 7.38 -12.01
N GLN A 163 4.14 8.66 -12.25
CA GLN A 163 3.55 9.77 -11.50
C GLN A 163 2.03 9.85 -11.71
N LYS A 164 1.55 9.64 -12.95
CA LYS A 164 0.12 9.60 -13.27
C LYS A 164 -0.58 8.42 -12.60
N GLN A 165 0.03 7.23 -12.64
CA GLN A 165 -0.51 6.04 -11.96
C GLN A 165 -0.60 6.28 -10.44
N HIS A 166 0.47 6.77 -9.82
CA HIS A 166 0.47 7.11 -8.39
C HIS A 166 -0.62 8.16 -8.04
N SER A 167 -0.84 9.16 -8.89
CA SER A 167 -1.94 10.12 -8.70
C SER A 167 -3.33 9.49 -8.80
N MET A 168 -3.51 8.45 -9.63
CA MET A 168 -4.76 7.69 -9.74
C MET A 168 -4.95 6.78 -8.52
N ASP A 169 -3.88 6.11 -8.06
CA ASP A 169 -3.89 5.25 -6.88
C ASP A 169 -4.19 6.06 -5.61
N CYS A 170 -3.58 7.24 -5.44
CA CYS A 170 -3.90 8.15 -4.34
C CYS A 170 -5.37 8.62 -4.36
N ALA A 171 -5.95 8.88 -5.53
CA ALA A 171 -7.36 9.25 -5.66
C ALA A 171 -8.28 8.06 -5.31
N ALA A 172 -7.93 6.84 -5.76
CA ALA A 172 -8.67 5.62 -5.43
C ALA A 172 -8.61 5.32 -3.91
N MET A 173 -7.44 5.44 -3.28
CA MET A 173 -7.27 5.28 -1.83
C MET A 173 -8.06 6.33 -1.05
N ALA A 174 -8.06 7.60 -1.48
CA ALA A 174 -8.87 8.64 -0.85
C ALA A 174 -10.38 8.35 -0.97
N SER A 175 -10.84 7.87 -2.13
CA SER A 175 -12.23 7.45 -2.32
C SER A 175 -12.60 6.25 -1.44
N ALA A 176 -11.71 5.27 -1.31
CA ALA A 176 -11.92 4.11 -0.44
C ALA A 176 -11.96 4.49 1.04
N LEU A 177 -11.10 5.42 1.50
CA LEU A 177 -11.14 5.93 2.87
C LEU A 177 -12.44 6.70 3.17
N ASN A 178 -12.92 7.53 2.24
CA ASN A 178 -14.21 8.21 2.36
C ASN A 178 -15.38 7.21 2.43
N GLU A 179 -15.34 6.15 1.63
CA GLU A 179 -16.34 5.08 1.63
C GLU A 179 -16.33 4.27 2.94
N ILE A 180 -15.15 3.95 3.47
CA ILE A 180 -14.99 3.29 4.79
C ILE A 180 -15.56 4.18 5.90
N GLN A 181 -15.32 5.50 5.87
CA GLN A 181 -15.93 6.44 6.82
C GLN A 181 -17.45 6.51 6.69
N ARG A 182 -17.98 6.53 5.45
CA ARG A 182 -19.43 6.51 5.17
C ARG A 182 -20.10 5.24 5.69
N LEU A 183 -19.49 4.07 5.44
CA LEU A 183 -19.95 2.78 5.92
C LEU A 183 -19.89 2.67 7.45
N LYS A 184 -18.83 3.19 8.07
CA LYS A 184 -18.74 3.26 9.54
C LYS A 184 -19.89 4.08 10.13
N ILE A 185 -20.17 5.28 9.60
CA ILE A 185 -21.28 6.11 10.07
C ILE A 185 -22.65 5.42 9.87
N GLN A 186 -22.79 4.56 8.86
CA GLN A 186 -23.99 3.73 8.71
C GLN A 186 -24.06 2.61 9.75
N LEU A 187 -22.96 1.91 10.03
CA LEU A 187 -22.89 0.87 11.06
C LEU A 187 -23.17 1.45 12.45
N ASP A 188 -22.53 2.56 12.82
CA ASP A 188 -22.74 3.24 14.10
C ASP A 188 -24.24 3.57 14.31
N ARG A 189 -24.93 4.08 13.27
CA ARG A 189 -26.38 4.36 13.30
C ARG A 189 -27.27 3.12 13.39
N VAL A 190 -26.86 2.00 12.76
CA VAL A 190 -27.60 0.73 12.87
C VAL A 190 -27.48 0.18 14.30
N CYS A 191 -26.30 0.25 14.91
CA CYS A 191 -26.11 -0.14 16.31
C CYS A 191 -26.94 0.75 17.26
N GLU A 192 -27.03 2.07 17.00
CA GLU A 192 -27.89 2.99 17.76
C GLU A 192 -29.39 2.66 17.63
N SER A 193 -29.85 2.30 16.42
CA SER A 193 -31.26 1.93 16.20
C SER A 193 -31.60 0.56 16.79
N GLU A 194 -30.71 -0.43 16.66
CA GLU A 194 -30.83 -1.75 17.28
C GLU A 194 -30.88 -1.67 18.80
N ALA A 195 -29.96 -0.91 19.42
CA ALA A 195 -29.97 -0.67 20.86
C ALA A 195 -31.22 0.11 21.35
N SER A 196 -31.87 0.87 20.47
CA SER A 196 -33.14 1.53 20.76
C SER A 196 -34.33 0.58 20.62
N GLN A 197 -34.32 -0.30 19.61
CA GLN A 197 -35.32 -1.34 19.40
C GLN A 197 -35.30 -2.40 20.52
N ALA A 198 -34.10 -2.81 20.97
CA ALA A 198 -33.92 -3.73 22.08
C ALA A 198 -34.58 -3.21 23.37
N LYS A 199 -34.32 -1.95 23.75
CA LYS A 199 -34.95 -1.30 24.91
C LYS A 199 -36.47 -1.20 24.79
N HIS A 200 -37.00 -1.00 23.58
CA HIS A 200 -38.44 -0.99 23.37
C HIS A 200 -39.06 -2.38 23.55
N ALA A 201 -38.40 -3.44 23.05
CA ALA A 201 -38.80 -4.83 23.26
C ALA A 201 -38.69 -5.26 24.73
N GLU A 202 -37.62 -4.84 25.45
CA GLU A 202 -37.48 -5.04 26.90
C GLU A 202 -38.63 -4.39 27.68
N SER A 203 -38.98 -3.14 27.34
CA SER A 203 -40.09 -2.42 27.96
C SER A 203 -41.44 -3.08 27.70
N ALA A 204 -41.72 -3.49 26.46
CA ALA A 204 -42.96 -4.19 26.10
C ALA A 204 -43.05 -5.58 26.78
N HIS A 205 -41.93 -6.29 26.90
CA HIS A 205 -41.87 -7.54 27.64
C HIS A 205 -42.13 -7.32 29.15
N ALA A 206 -41.56 -6.27 29.75
CA ALA A 206 -41.84 -5.93 31.16
C ALA A 206 -43.32 -5.61 31.41
N GLU A 207 -43.96 -4.85 30.51
CA GLU A 207 -45.41 -4.55 30.56
C GLU A 207 -46.25 -5.84 30.46
N ILE A 208 -45.93 -6.73 29.50
CA ILE A 208 -46.59 -8.04 29.36
C ILE A 208 -46.46 -8.89 30.63
N GLN A 209 -45.34 -8.83 31.34
CA GLN A 209 -45.17 -9.56 32.60
C GLN A 209 -45.96 -8.93 33.76
N SER A 210 -46.11 -7.59 33.81
CA SER A 210 -47.02 -6.92 34.77
C SER A 210 -48.47 -7.38 34.55
N LEU A 211 -48.95 -7.28 33.32
CA LEU A 211 -50.32 -7.67 32.95
C LEU A 211 -50.59 -9.16 33.22
N ARG A 212 -49.56 -10.04 33.15
CA ARG A 212 -49.67 -11.45 33.55
C ARG A 212 -49.82 -11.65 35.06
N VAL A 213 -49.14 -10.84 35.88
CA VAL A 213 -49.31 -10.85 37.34
C VAL A 213 -50.71 -10.35 37.70
N GLU A 214 -51.13 -9.23 37.13
CA GLU A 214 -52.49 -8.66 37.33
C GLU A 214 -53.60 -9.64 36.88
N LEU A 215 -53.38 -10.39 35.78
CA LEU A 215 -54.28 -11.45 35.33
C LEU A 215 -54.31 -12.63 36.32
N ALA A 216 -53.17 -13.03 36.88
CA ALA A 216 -53.12 -14.10 37.89
C ALA A 216 -53.82 -13.69 39.20
N GLU A 217 -53.64 -12.44 39.64
CA GLU A 217 -54.31 -11.88 40.82
C GLU A 217 -55.83 -11.78 40.63
N THR A 218 -56.29 -11.31 39.47
CA THR A 218 -57.72 -11.22 39.15
C THR A 218 -58.38 -12.58 38.99
N LEU A 219 -57.71 -13.57 38.38
CA LEU A 219 -58.18 -14.97 38.38
C LEU A 219 -58.28 -15.53 39.82
N GLY A 220 -57.28 -15.27 40.66
CA GLY A 220 -57.29 -15.64 42.08
C GLY A 220 -58.36 -14.92 42.92
N LEU A 221 -58.85 -13.76 42.48
CA LEU A 221 -60.02 -13.08 43.06
C LEU A 221 -61.33 -13.76 42.60
N VAL A 222 -61.47 -14.04 41.30
CA VAL A 222 -62.64 -14.72 40.72
C VAL A 222 -62.86 -16.09 41.36
N GLU A 223 -61.80 -16.87 41.60
CA GLU A 223 -61.93 -18.17 42.28
C GLU A 223 -62.37 -18.04 43.74
N LYS A 224 -61.93 -17.01 44.48
CA LYS A 224 -62.44 -16.72 45.83
C LYS A 224 -63.91 -16.36 45.83
N LEU A 225 -64.35 -15.51 44.90
CA LEU A 225 -65.75 -15.12 44.75
C LEU A 225 -66.65 -16.30 44.33
N LYS A 226 -66.16 -17.17 43.45
CA LYS A 226 -66.83 -18.43 43.07
C LYS A 226 -67.03 -19.36 44.27
N ASN A 227 -66.03 -19.50 45.13
CA ASN A 227 -66.15 -20.32 46.34
C ASN A 227 -67.15 -19.70 47.32
N GLN A 228 -67.08 -18.38 47.58
CA GLN A 228 -68.06 -17.68 48.42
C GLN A 228 -69.51 -17.78 47.89
N LEU A 229 -69.70 -17.81 46.57
CA LEU A 229 -71.01 -18.02 45.95
C LEU A 229 -71.53 -19.46 46.17
N ASN A 230 -70.65 -20.46 46.14
CA ASN A 230 -71.01 -21.84 46.49
C ASN A 230 -71.34 -21.96 47.99
N ASP A 231 -70.50 -21.43 48.87
CA ASP A 231 -70.73 -21.40 50.32
C ASP A 231 -72.10 -20.76 50.66
N SER A 232 -72.40 -19.63 50.00
CA SER A 232 -73.69 -18.95 50.12
C SER A 232 -74.85 -19.80 49.62
N ARG A 233 -74.69 -20.54 48.53
CA ARG A 233 -75.72 -21.41 47.96
C ARG A 233 -76.00 -22.63 48.83
N GLU A 234 -74.96 -23.28 49.34
CA GLU A 234 -75.11 -24.38 50.31
C GLU A 234 -75.83 -23.90 51.58
N SER A 235 -75.58 -22.66 52.02
CA SER A 235 -76.32 -22.05 53.13
C SER A 235 -77.79 -21.71 52.80
N GLU A 236 -78.09 -21.39 51.54
CA GLU A 236 -79.46 -21.14 51.05
C GLU A 236 -80.25 -22.45 50.95
N ASP A 237 -79.66 -23.49 50.36
CA ASP A 237 -80.26 -24.83 50.25
C ASP A 237 -80.57 -25.42 51.65
N LEU A 238 -79.65 -25.27 52.61
CA LEU A 238 -79.88 -25.64 54.02
C LEU A 238 -81.01 -24.82 54.66
N ALA A 239 -81.08 -23.51 54.41
CA ALA A 239 -82.15 -22.68 54.95
C ALA A 239 -83.53 -23.02 54.35
N LEU A 240 -83.58 -23.49 53.09
CA LEU A 240 -84.80 -23.95 52.43
C LEU A 240 -85.29 -25.30 52.96
N GLU A 241 -84.39 -26.26 53.22
CA GLU A 241 -84.75 -27.51 53.91
C GLU A 241 -85.31 -27.21 55.32
N GLU A 242 -84.63 -26.32 56.05
CA GLU A 242 -84.99 -25.94 57.41
C GLU A 242 -86.33 -25.18 57.47
N PHE A 243 -86.62 -24.35 56.47
CA PHE A 243 -87.93 -23.73 56.28
C PHE A 243 -89.03 -24.76 55.95
N GLY A 244 -88.77 -25.72 55.06
CA GLY A 244 -89.72 -26.79 54.73
C GLY A 244 -90.07 -27.65 55.95
N ARG A 245 -89.08 -27.95 56.80
CA ARG A 245 -89.27 -28.63 58.09
C ARG A 245 -90.12 -27.80 59.06
N ALA A 246 -89.89 -26.48 59.13
CA ALA A 246 -90.71 -25.57 59.93
C ALA A 246 -92.16 -25.46 59.41
N GLN A 247 -92.37 -25.47 58.10
CA GLN A 247 -93.70 -25.48 57.49
C GLN A 247 -94.46 -26.78 57.82
N MET A 248 -93.81 -27.94 57.71
CA MET A 248 -94.40 -29.23 58.11
C MET A 248 -94.82 -29.23 59.58
N LEU A 249 -93.98 -28.72 60.49
CA LEU A 249 -94.31 -28.58 61.90
C LEU A 249 -95.50 -27.64 62.13
N LEU A 250 -95.60 -26.53 61.38
CA LEU A 250 -96.73 -25.61 61.45
C LEU A 250 -98.04 -26.26 60.96
N GLU A 251 -98.00 -27.10 59.93
CA GLU A 251 -99.17 -27.86 59.46
C GLU A 251 -99.63 -28.89 60.51
N VAL A 252 -98.69 -29.62 61.14
CA VAL A 252 -99.01 -30.50 62.28
C VAL A 252 -99.66 -29.70 63.42
N VAL A 253 -99.07 -28.57 63.82
CA VAL A 253 -99.63 -27.72 64.90
C VAL A 253 -101.05 -27.24 64.54
N LYS A 254 -101.29 -26.75 63.31
CA LYS A 254 -102.64 -26.36 62.86
C LYS A 254 -103.64 -27.49 62.97
N THR A 255 -103.31 -28.70 62.49
CA THR A 255 -104.24 -29.84 62.60
C THR A 255 -104.54 -30.20 64.07
N THR A 256 -103.56 -30.11 64.97
CA THR A 256 -103.80 -30.32 66.41
C THR A 256 -104.61 -29.19 67.06
N GLU A 257 -104.49 -27.94 66.57
CA GLU A 257 -105.31 -26.83 67.02
C GLU A 257 -106.78 -27.00 66.57
N GLU A 258 -107.00 -27.50 65.35
CA GLU A 258 -108.32 -27.82 64.81
C GLU A 258 -108.98 -28.99 65.55
N THR A 259 -108.25 -30.07 65.86
CA THR A 259 -108.79 -31.16 66.70
C THR A 259 -109.14 -30.66 68.10
N LEU A 260 -108.25 -29.91 68.77
CA LEU A 260 -108.50 -29.34 70.10
C LEU A 260 -109.70 -28.37 70.11
N LYS A 261 -109.89 -27.57 69.06
CA LYS A 261 -111.10 -26.74 68.89
C LYS A 261 -112.36 -27.58 68.77
N SER A 262 -112.32 -28.68 68.02
CA SER A 262 -113.46 -29.60 67.87
C SER A 262 -113.78 -30.34 69.18
N GLU A 263 -112.75 -30.78 69.92
CA GLU A 263 -112.87 -31.39 71.24
C GLU A 263 -113.46 -30.42 72.26
N HIS A 264 -112.98 -29.18 72.29
CA HIS A 264 -113.56 -28.12 73.13
C HIS A 264 -115.02 -27.83 72.78
N ALA A 265 -115.38 -27.76 71.49
CA ALA A 265 -116.77 -27.58 71.07
C ALA A 265 -117.66 -28.76 71.52
N ASN A 266 -117.20 -30.00 71.33
CA ASN A 266 -117.90 -31.20 71.77
C ASN A 266 -118.06 -31.26 73.30
N ALA A 267 -117.03 -30.88 74.05
CA ALA A 267 -117.07 -30.81 75.51
C ALA A 267 -118.02 -29.70 76.02
N LEU A 268 -118.06 -28.56 75.34
CA LEU A 268 -118.97 -27.45 75.66
C LEU A 268 -120.43 -27.83 75.34
N GLU A 269 -120.69 -28.54 74.24
CA GLU A 269 -122.03 -29.08 73.94
C GLU A 269 -122.46 -30.18 74.93
N SER A 270 -121.52 -31.02 75.37
CA SER A 270 -121.73 -31.97 76.45
C SER A 270 -122.09 -31.25 77.76
N TYR A 271 -121.42 -30.14 78.08
CA TYR A 271 -121.70 -29.33 79.26
C TYR A 271 -123.04 -28.60 79.20
N LYS A 272 -123.43 -28.06 78.02
CA LYS A 272 -124.79 -27.54 77.79
C LYS A 272 -125.86 -28.61 77.98
N SER A 273 -125.61 -29.82 77.45
CA SER A 273 -126.53 -30.95 77.57
C SER A 273 -126.72 -31.35 79.04
N LEU A 274 -125.61 -31.44 79.79
CA LEU A 274 -125.63 -31.72 81.23
C LEU A 274 -126.30 -30.59 82.04
N LEU A 275 -126.17 -29.33 81.63
CA LEU A 275 -126.96 -28.22 82.20
C LEU A 275 -128.46 -28.33 81.88
N ALA A 276 -128.83 -28.76 80.69
CA ALA A 276 -130.23 -28.98 80.31
C ALA A 276 -130.84 -30.18 81.05
N GLU A 277 -130.10 -31.27 81.22
CA GLU A 277 -130.47 -32.40 82.08
C GLU A 277 -130.59 -31.99 83.55
N LEU A 278 -129.66 -31.16 84.05
CA LEU A 278 -129.74 -30.61 85.40
C LEU A 278 -131.00 -29.76 85.56
N GLU A 279 -131.32 -28.88 84.60
CA GLU A 279 -132.54 -28.05 84.65
C GLU A 279 -133.81 -28.88 84.49
N GLN A 280 -133.80 -29.93 83.66
CA GLN A 280 -134.89 -30.92 83.61
C GLN A 280 -135.05 -31.65 84.94
N SER A 281 -133.94 -31.98 85.62
CA SER A 281 -133.96 -32.61 86.94
C SER A 281 -134.51 -31.66 88.01
N LYS A 282 -134.15 -30.37 87.99
CA LYS A 282 -134.75 -29.34 88.85
C LYS A 282 -136.24 -29.21 88.59
N ASN A 283 -136.66 -29.09 87.33
CA ASN A 283 -138.08 -29.01 87.00
C ASN A 283 -138.84 -30.27 87.45
N ARG A 284 -138.20 -31.44 87.42
CA ARG A 284 -138.78 -32.66 88.01
C ARG A 284 -138.82 -32.63 89.54
N VAL A 285 -137.79 -32.11 90.21
CA VAL A 285 -137.81 -31.86 91.67
C VAL A 285 -138.90 -30.86 92.04
N ASN A 286 -138.97 -29.71 91.36
CA ASN A 286 -140.02 -28.70 91.53
C ASN A 286 -141.41 -29.33 91.33
N SER A 287 -141.61 -30.17 90.32
CA SER A 287 -142.90 -30.87 90.10
C SER A 287 -143.21 -31.92 91.18
N LEU A 288 -142.19 -32.46 91.86
CA LEU A 288 -142.34 -33.36 92.99
C LEU A 288 -142.57 -32.60 94.30
N GLU A 289 -141.98 -31.42 94.48
CA GLU A 289 -142.27 -30.49 95.58
C GLU A 289 -143.67 -29.89 95.43
N GLU A 290 -144.08 -29.52 94.21
CA GLU A 290 -145.45 -29.09 93.89
C GLU A 290 -146.46 -30.24 94.08
N LEU A 291 -146.10 -31.48 93.72
CA LEU A 291 -146.88 -32.66 94.11
C LEU A 291 -146.96 -32.83 95.63
N VAL A 292 -145.88 -32.58 96.37
CA VAL A 292 -145.89 -32.66 97.85
C VAL A 292 -146.78 -31.57 98.46
N CYS A 293 -146.71 -30.32 98.00
CA CYS A 293 -147.62 -29.25 98.41
C CYS A 293 -149.09 -29.60 98.10
N ASN A 294 -149.38 -30.05 96.88
CA ASN A 294 -150.73 -30.46 96.49
C ASN A 294 -151.22 -31.74 97.21
N LEU A 295 -150.31 -32.60 97.67
CA LEU A 295 -150.64 -33.74 98.55
C LEU A 295 -150.81 -33.34 100.03
N GLN A 296 -150.48 -32.10 100.40
CA GLN A 296 -150.50 -31.62 101.77
C GLN A 296 -151.70 -30.70 102.08
N ASP A 297 -152.22 -29.96 101.09
CA ASP A 297 -153.29 -28.97 101.30
C ASP A 297 -154.73 -29.39 100.94
N ASP A 298 -154.99 -30.41 100.09
CA ASP A 298 -156.39 -30.70 99.68
C ASP A 298 -156.80 -32.19 99.50
N LEU A 299 -157.45 -32.74 100.53
CA LEU A 299 -158.13 -34.05 100.53
C LEU A 299 -159.67 -33.89 100.50
N ALA A 300 -160.21 -32.96 99.70
CA ALA A 300 -161.61 -32.52 99.85
C ALA A 300 -162.55 -32.51 98.60
N LYS A 301 -162.44 -33.52 97.69
CA LYS A 301 -163.47 -33.92 96.67
C LYS A 301 -163.59 -32.99 95.43
N SER A 302 -164.19 -33.37 94.28
CA SER A 302 -164.29 -34.65 93.55
C SER A 302 -164.95 -34.46 92.16
N HIS A 303 -164.56 -35.27 91.14
CA HIS A 303 -165.36 -35.62 89.93
C HIS A 303 -165.68 -34.50 88.89
N LYS A 304 -165.81 -34.72 87.56
CA LYS A 304 -165.61 -35.89 86.63
C LYS A 304 -165.68 -35.41 85.15
N ILE A 305 -165.37 -36.30 84.16
CA ILE A 305 -165.84 -36.27 82.73
C ILE A 305 -165.17 -35.18 81.83
N THR A 306 -164.80 -35.27 80.53
CA THR A 306 -164.67 -36.27 79.40
C THR A 306 -163.89 -35.59 78.23
N ALA A 307 -163.37 -36.20 77.14
CA ALA A 307 -163.01 -37.58 76.71
C ALA A 307 -162.31 -37.57 75.30
N ASN A 308 -161.66 -38.69 74.95
CA ASN A 308 -161.60 -39.47 73.67
C ASN A 308 -161.77 -38.81 72.25
N PRO A 309 -161.27 -39.41 71.12
CA PRO A 309 -160.21 -40.44 70.92
C PRO A 309 -159.18 -40.07 69.78
N PRO A 310 -158.81 -40.86 68.72
CA PRO A 310 -157.50 -41.54 68.68
C PRO A 310 -156.72 -41.57 67.31
N ASP A 311 -155.67 -42.42 67.25
CA ASP A 311 -155.13 -43.21 66.10
C ASP A 311 -154.33 -42.59 64.90
N ASP A 312 -153.00 -42.83 64.93
CA ASP A 312 -152.20 -43.68 63.99
C ASP A 312 -151.69 -43.19 62.58
N ILE A 313 -150.63 -43.88 62.07
CA ILE A 313 -150.18 -44.07 60.66
C ILE A 313 -149.38 -42.96 59.87
N LYS A 314 -148.04 -43.18 59.80
CA LYS A 314 -147.20 -43.41 58.57
C LYS A 314 -146.79 -42.27 57.59
N ALA A 315 -145.74 -42.60 56.80
CA ALA A 315 -145.07 -41.89 55.67
C ALA A 315 -143.98 -40.87 56.10
N LEU A 316 -142.73 -40.84 55.60
CA LEU A 316 -142.04 -41.24 54.34
C LEU A 316 -142.12 -40.18 53.21
N CYS A 317 -140.97 -39.97 52.54
CA CYS A 317 -140.75 -39.17 51.32
C CYS A 317 -140.78 -37.62 51.51
N GLU A 318 -140.16 -36.79 50.64
CA GLU A 318 -139.46 -37.08 49.38
C GLU A 318 -138.36 -36.06 48.98
N SER A 319 -137.50 -36.48 48.04
CA SER A 319 -136.77 -35.72 46.99
C SER A 319 -136.12 -34.35 47.26
N GLY A 320 -134.84 -34.23 46.87
CA GLY A 320 -134.15 -32.95 46.62
C GLY A 320 -133.11 -32.99 45.49
N GLU A 321 -132.98 -34.09 44.75
CA GLU A 321 -132.02 -34.23 43.65
C GLU A 321 -132.59 -33.70 42.32
N CYS A 322 -132.13 -32.54 41.85
CA CYS A 322 -132.38 -32.10 40.48
C CYS A 322 -131.24 -31.24 39.88
N ASP A 323 -130.66 -30.30 40.63
CA ASP A 323 -129.79 -29.25 40.05
C ASP A 323 -128.29 -29.59 39.93
N GLN A 324 -127.79 -30.64 40.60
CA GLN A 324 -126.35 -30.94 40.59
C GLN A 324 -125.85 -31.47 39.24
N SER A 325 -126.69 -32.22 38.50
CA SER A 325 -126.29 -32.90 37.26
C SER A 325 -125.92 -31.92 36.14
N GLU A 326 -126.69 -30.85 35.96
CA GLU A 326 -126.44 -29.86 34.91
C GLU A 326 -125.20 -29.00 35.21
N LYS A 327 -124.98 -28.68 36.49
CA LYS A 327 -123.82 -27.91 36.93
C LYS A 327 -122.50 -28.67 36.69
N LEU A 328 -122.43 -29.93 37.13
CA LEU A 328 -121.29 -30.82 36.86
C LEU A 328 -121.05 -31.01 35.36
N LYS A 329 -122.11 -31.05 34.55
CA LYS A 329 -122.04 -31.15 33.08
C LYS A 329 -121.49 -29.87 32.43
N ALA A 330 -121.75 -28.69 32.99
CA ALA A 330 -121.15 -27.44 32.54
C ALA A 330 -119.65 -27.38 32.91
N GLU A 331 -119.31 -27.74 34.14
CA GLU A 331 -117.94 -27.79 34.65
C GLU A 331 -117.08 -28.78 33.85
N LEU A 332 -117.58 -30.00 33.59
CA LEU A 332 -116.91 -31.01 32.76
C LEU A 332 -116.68 -30.55 31.31
N ASN A 333 -117.58 -29.75 30.73
CA ASN A 333 -117.37 -29.17 29.40
C ASN A 333 -116.32 -28.04 29.39
N ASN A 334 -116.15 -27.32 30.49
CA ASN A 334 -115.07 -26.34 30.62
C ASN A 334 -113.72 -27.03 30.86
N LEU A 335 -113.66 -28.03 31.74
CA LEU A 335 -112.47 -28.87 31.97
C LEU A 335 -111.99 -29.53 30.66
N LYS A 336 -112.92 -29.91 29.77
CA LYS A 336 -112.60 -30.47 28.45
C LYS A 336 -112.04 -29.44 27.45
N LYS A 337 -112.44 -28.16 27.53
CA LYS A 337 -111.82 -27.08 26.75
C LYS A 337 -110.41 -26.78 27.26
N GLU A 338 -110.27 -26.67 28.57
CA GLU A 338 -108.99 -26.45 29.25
C GLU A 338 -108.00 -27.58 28.97
N SER A 339 -108.43 -28.85 29.07
CA SER A 339 -107.63 -30.03 28.69
C SER A 339 -107.19 -30.01 27.22
N ASN A 340 -107.98 -29.43 26.31
CA ASN A 340 -107.55 -29.23 24.93
C ASN A 340 -106.53 -28.09 24.82
N GLN A 341 -106.81 -26.92 25.42
CA GLN A 341 -105.88 -25.78 25.42
C GLN A 341 -104.51 -26.13 26.05
N LEU A 342 -104.49 -26.93 27.10
CA LEU A 342 -103.26 -27.44 27.72
C LEU A 342 -102.52 -28.42 26.81
N ARG A 343 -103.23 -29.23 26.00
CA ARG A 343 -102.61 -30.12 25.00
C ARG A 343 -102.02 -29.32 23.84
N ASP A 344 -102.75 -28.34 23.33
CA ASP A 344 -102.30 -27.45 22.25
C ASP A 344 -101.07 -26.63 22.72
N ALA A 345 -101.08 -26.16 23.98
CA ALA A 345 -99.96 -25.47 24.61
C ALA A 345 -98.74 -26.38 24.84
N LEU A 346 -98.95 -27.65 25.22
CA LEU A 346 -97.89 -28.65 25.38
C LEU A 346 -97.24 -28.99 24.03
N GLU A 347 -98.03 -29.27 22.99
CA GLU A 347 -97.51 -29.56 21.64
C GLU A 347 -96.80 -28.32 21.04
N ALA A 348 -97.23 -27.10 21.39
CA ALA A 348 -96.53 -25.87 21.06
C ALA A 348 -95.28 -25.61 21.92
N ALA A 349 -95.13 -26.24 23.09
CA ALA A 349 -93.92 -26.19 23.90
C ALA A 349 -92.89 -27.23 23.43
N GLU A 350 -93.32 -28.47 23.17
CA GLU A 350 -92.48 -29.55 22.63
C GLU A 350 -91.84 -29.15 21.29
N ARG A 351 -92.62 -28.56 20.36
CA ARG A 351 -92.08 -28.06 19.09
C ARG A 351 -91.01 -26.98 19.30
N ARG A 352 -91.25 -25.99 20.17
CA ARG A 352 -90.25 -24.95 20.47
C ARG A 352 -88.99 -25.51 21.13
N TYR A 353 -89.11 -26.54 21.97
CA TYR A 353 -87.96 -27.26 22.52
C TYR A 353 -87.17 -28.02 21.44
N GLN A 354 -87.86 -28.70 20.52
CA GLN A 354 -87.23 -29.39 19.38
C GLN A 354 -86.53 -28.42 18.43
N ASP A 355 -87.17 -27.29 18.10
CA ASP A 355 -86.59 -26.23 17.26
C ASP A 355 -85.33 -25.64 17.90
N GLN A 356 -85.37 -25.32 19.21
CA GLN A 356 -84.20 -24.83 19.96
C GLN A 356 -83.09 -25.88 20.08
N SER A 357 -83.44 -27.16 20.23
CA SER A 357 -82.47 -28.26 20.27
C SER A 357 -81.76 -28.45 18.91
N LEU A 358 -82.50 -28.32 17.80
CA LEU A 358 -81.95 -28.35 16.44
C LEU A 358 -81.03 -27.16 16.16
N ASP A 359 -81.47 -25.94 16.47
CA ASP A 359 -80.69 -24.71 16.30
C ASP A 359 -79.40 -24.74 17.15
N SER A 360 -79.51 -25.12 18.43
CA SER A 360 -78.34 -25.30 19.31
C SER A 360 -77.37 -26.35 18.76
N THR A 361 -77.87 -27.48 18.26
CA THR A 361 -77.02 -28.54 17.65
C THR A 361 -76.32 -28.04 16.39
N LEU A 362 -77.00 -27.25 15.54
CA LEU A 362 -76.43 -26.63 14.35
C LEU A 362 -75.36 -25.58 14.69
N GLN A 363 -75.62 -24.72 15.68
CA GLN A 363 -74.66 -23.71 16.14
C GLN A 363 -73.40 -24.36 16.73
N ILE A 364 -73.56 -25.39 17.57
CA ILE A 364 -72.45 -26.17 18.12
C ILE A 364 -71.63 -26.82 17.00
N ARG A 365 -72.29 -27.44 16.02
CA ARG A 365 -71.62 -28.06 14.87
C ARG A 365 -70.83 -27.03 14.04
N ASN A 366 -71.45 -25.89 13.70
CA ASN A 366 -70.81 -24.82 12.94
C ASN A 366 -69.58 -24.26 13.68
N ALA A 367 -69.68 -24.08 15.02
CA ALA A 367 -68.55 -23.67 15.84
C ALA A 367 -67.39 -24.69 15.79
N TYR A 368 -67.67 -25.99 15.85
CA TYR A 368 -66.63 -27.02 15.68
C TYR A 368 -66.02 -27.05 14.27
N GLU A 369 -66.84 -26.91 13.22
CA GLU A 369 -66.36 -26.86 11.83
C GLU A 369 -65.46 -25.62 11.59
N LEU A 370 -65.81 -24.46 12.16
CA LEU A 370 -64.97 -23.25 12.14
C LEU A 370 -63.65 -23.43 12.91
N VAL A 371 -63.67 -24.09 14.07
CA VAL A 371 -62.46 -24.36 14.88
C VAL A 371 -61.51 -25.31 14.17
N GLU A 372 -62.00 -26.42 13.59
CA GLU A 372 -61.15 -27.33 12.81
C GLU A 372 -60.62 -26.68 11.52
N HIS A 373 -61.40 -25.81 10.86
CA HIS A 373 -60.89 -24.99 9.76
C HIS A 373 -59.74 -24.07 10.21
N ALA A 374 -59.94 -23.24 11.23
CA ALA A 374 -58.91 -22.32 11.73
C ALA A 374 -57.63 -23.04 12.18
N LYS A 375 -57.78 -24.20 12.85
CA LYS A 375 -56.72 -25.10 13.25
C LYS A 375 -55.96 -25.68 12.05
N SER A 376 -56.66 -26.13 11.00
CA SER A 376 -56.04 -26.63 9.77
C SER A 376 -55.22 -25.56 9.05
N GLU A 377 -55.72 -24.32 8.99
CA GLU A 377 -54.93 -23.21 8.43
C GLU A 377 -53.73 -22.82 9.32
N SER A 378 -53.85 -22.91 10.65
CA SER A 378 -52.72 -22.66 11.56
C SER A 378 -51.61 -23.67 11.31
N CYS A 379 -51.93 -24.97 11.32
CA CYS A 379 -50.97 -26.03 11.04
C CYS A 379 -50.35 -25.93 9.64
N GLN A 380 -51.09 -25.44 8.63
CA GLN A 380 -50.53 -25.16 7.31
C GLN A 380 -49.51 -24.00 7.38
N ARG A 381 -49.87 -22.85 7.97
CA ARG A 381 -48.96 -21.69 8.11
C ARG A 381 -47.72 -22.03 8.94
N GLU A 382 -47.89 -22.84 9.99
CA GLU A 382 -46.79 -23.36 10.81
C GLU A 382 -45.83 -24.22 9.97
N ALA A 383 -46.35 -25.14 9.15
CA ALA A 383 -45.54 -25.96 8.26
C ALA A 383 -44.84 -25.16 7.15
N GLU A 384 -45.49 -24.14 6.59
CA GLU A 384 -44.90 -23.21 5.62
C GLU A 384 -43.76 -22.38 6.25
N LEU A 385 -43.96 -21.87 7.47
CA LEU A 385 -42.91 -21.17 8.22
C LEU A 385 -41.76 -22.10 8.61
N GLU A 386 -42.03 -23.34 9.03
CA GLU A 386 -41.00 -24.32 9.35
C GLU A 386 -40.18 -24.72 8.11
N ALA A 387 -40.81 -24.81 6.94
CA ALA A 387 -40.13 -25.04 5.66
C ALA A 387 -39.21 -23.87 5.30
N ASN A 388 -39.71 -22.62 5.37
CA ASN A 388 -38.93 -21.42 5.10
C ASN A 388 -37.73 -21.29 6.07
N LEU A 389 -37.92 -21.62 7.36
CA LEU A 389 -36.84 -21.63 8.34
C LEU A 389 -35.76 -22.68 8.03
N LYS A 390 -36.15 -23.85 7.52
CA LYS A 390 -35.20 -24.89 7.06
C LYS A 390 -34.45 -24.44 5.80
N GLU A 391 -35.11 -23.75 4.88
CA GLU A 391 -34.49 -23.19 3.67
C GLU A 391 -33.45 -22.11 4.00
N TYR A 392 -33.83 -21.08 4.79
CA TYR A 392 -32.88 -20.05 5.22
C TYR A 392 -31.76 -20.62 6.11
N SER A 393 -32.03 -21.63 6.93
CA SER A 393 -30.98 -22.32 7.69
C SER A 393 -29.99 -23.05 6.77
N ALA A 394 -30.46 -23.65 5.67
CA ALA A 394 -29.58 -24.30 4.68
C ALA A 394 -28.76 -23.27 3.89
N GLU A 395 -29.35 -22.14 3.48
CA GLU A 395 -28.63 -21.03 2.84
C GLU A 395 -27.54 -20.46 3.77
N VAL A 396 -27.84 -20.29 5.06
CA VAL A 396 -26.86 -19.83 6.06
C VAL A 396 -25.69 -20.82 6.22
N GLU A 397 -25.92 -22.13 6.23
CA GLU A 397 -24.82 -23.11 6.24
C GLU A 397 -24.04 -23.12 4.91
N GLU A 398 -24.70 -22.98 3.76
CA GLU A 398 -24.01 -22.86 2.47
C GLU A 398 -23.11 -21.60 2.43
N LEU A 399 -23.60 -20.45 2.93
CA LEU A 399 -22.82 -19.22 3.04
C LEU A 399 -21.65 -19.36 4.04
N LYS A 400 -21.82 -20.10 5.14
CA LYS A 400 -20.72 -20.42 6.07
C LYS A 400 -19.64 -21.28 5.40
N THR A 401 -20.02 -22.32 4.65
CA THR A 401 -19.02 -23.14 3.93
C THR A 401 -18.25 -22.33 2.89
N LYS A 402 -18.94 -21.50 2.10
CA LYS A 402 -18.33 -20.55 1.16
C LYS A 402 -17.38 -19.57 1.86
N LEU A 403 -17.74 -19.07 3.05
CA LEU A 403 -16.87 -18.17 3.83
C LEU A 403 -15.58 -18.88 4.27
N ILE A 404 -15.69 -20.11 4.79
CA ILE A 404 -14.54 -20.93 5.20
C ILE A 404 -13.63 -21.26 4.00
N GLU A 405 -14.20 -21.57 2.83
CA GLU A 405 -13.40 -21.74 1.59
C GLU A 405 -12.63 -20.47 1.22
N LYS A 406 -13.23 -19.29 1.34
CA LYS A 406 -12.56 -18.01 1.06
C LYS A 406 -11.48 -17.68 2.09
N GLU A 407 -11.71 -17.96 3.36
CA GLU A 407 -10.71 -17.78 4.42
C GLU A 407 -9.50 -18.69 4.20
N ASN A 408 -9.73 -19.99 3.93
CA ASN A 408 -8.66 -20.93 3.58
C ASN A 408 -7.85 -20.49 2.35
N ALA A 409 -8.52 -20.00 1.29
CA ALA A 409 -7.85 -19.48 0.10
C ALA A 409 -6.98 -18.24 0.41
N LEU A 410 -7.49 -17.29 1.21
CA LEU A 410 -6.72 -16.13 1.67
C LEU A 410 -5.54 -16.54 2.55
N GLN A 411 -5.69 -17.57 3.38
CA GLN A 411 -4.61 -18.11 4.22
C GLN A 411 -3.50 -18.75 3.37
N SER A 412 -3.83 -19.47 2.28
CA SER A 412 -2.83 -19.99 1.34
C SER A 412 -2.06 -18.86 0.66
N ILE A 413 -2.76 -17.87 0.11
CA ILE A 413 -2.17 -16.69 -0.54
C ILE A 413 -1.26 -15.92 0.44
N SER A 414 -1.68 -15.76 1.70
CA SER A 414 -0.86 -15.15 2.75
C SER A 414 0.42 -15.96 3.03
N CYS A 415 0.30 -17.28 3.12
CA CYS A 415 1.45 -18.18 3.31
C CYS A 415 2.43 -18.14 2.12
N GLU A 416 1.92 -18.08 0.90
CA GLU A 416 2.71 -17.97 -0.34
C GLU A 416 3.41 -16.61 -0.44
N ASN A 417 2.72 -15.52 -0.11
CA ASN A 417 3.31 -14.17 -0.05
C ASN A 417 4.44 -14.10 1.00
N LEU A 418 4.25 -14.67 2.19
CA LEU A 418 5.30 -14.74 3.21
C LEU A 418 6.52 -15.56 2.76
N LYS A 419 6.30 -16.70 2.07
CA LYS A 419 7.39 -17.49 1.47
C LYS A 419 8.14 -16.70 0.40
N ALA A 420 7.43 -15.98 -0.47
CA ALA A 420 8.03 -15.14 -1.50
C ALA A 420 8.82 -13.97 -0.91
N GLN A 421 8.29 -13.30 0.11
CA GLN A 421 8.97 -12.22 0.83
C GLN A 421 10.25 -12.73 1.52
N ASN A 422 10.17 -13.85 2.25
CA ASN A 422 11.34 -14.43 2.91
C ASN A 422 12.41 -14.89 1.90
N LYS A 423 12.02 -15.42 0.74
CA LYS A 423 12.96 -15.77 -0.34
C LYS A 423 13.64 -14.53 -0.92
N LEU A 424 12.91 -13.44 -1.14
CA LEU A 424 13.45 -12.17 -1.64
C LEU A 424 14.39 -11.51 -0.63
N LEU A 425 14.07 -11.61 0.68
CA LEU A 425 14.96 -11.17 1.76
C LEU A 425 16.27 -11.97 1.75
N ALA A 426 16.20 -13.30 1.76
CA ALA A 426 17.39 -14.16 1.72
C ALA A 426 18.25 -13.93 0.45
N GLU A 427 17.62 -13.75 -0.72
CA GLU A 427 18.32 -13.37 -1.95
C GLU A 427 19.05 -12.03 -1.77
N ARG A 428 18.40 -11.01 -1.20
CA ARG A 428 19.02 -9.70 -1.00
C ARG A 428 20.07 -9.69 0.11
N GLU A 429 19.94 -10.54 1.13
CA GLU A 429 20.98 -10.78 2.15
C GLU A 429 22.23 -11.37 1.48
N THR A 430 22.11 -12.42 0.66
CA THR A 430 23.27 -12.97 -0.08
C THR A 430 23.86 -11.99 -1.10
N GLU A 431 23.05 -11.14 -1.73
CA GLU A 431 23.54 -10.07 -2.63
C GLU A 431 24.34 -9.00 -1.86
N LEU A 432 23.93 -8.67 -0.63
CA LEU A 432 24.64 -7.76 0.27
C LEU A 432 25.91 -8.37 0.88
N GLU A 433 25.91 -9.66 1.20
CA GLU A 433 27.09 -10.39 1.70
C GLU A 433 28.22 -10.37 0.66
N MET A 434 27.91 -10.64 -0.62
CA MET A 434 28.88 -10.53 -1.72
C MET A 434 29.32 -9.08 -1.99
N GLU A 435 28.42 -8.10 -1.87
CA GLU A 435 28.75 -6.67 -2.00
C GLU A 435 29.68 -6.22 -0.85
N LEU A 436 29.56 -6.82 0.34
CA LEU A 436 30.46 -6.63 1.48
C LEU A 436 31.83 -7.28 1.22
N GLU A 437 31.90 -8.60 0.97
CA GLU A 437 33.17 -9.33 0.73
C GLU A 437 34.01 -8.69 -0.37
N THR A 438 33.38 -8.29 -1.49
CA THR A 438 34.08 -7.61 -2.59
C THR A 438 34.59 -6.22 -2.18
N SER A 439 33.86 -5.48 -1.34
CA SER A 439 34.33 -4.20 -0.80
C SER A 439 35.49 -4.37 0.19
N GLU A 440 35.49 -5.45 1.00
CA GLU A 440 36.57 -5.75 1.94
C GLU A 440 37.86 -6.16 1.21
N SER A 441 37.75 -6.98 0.16
CA SER A 441 38.87 -7.33 -0.73
C SER A 441 39.48 -6.09 -1.40
N ILE A 442 38.66 -5.19 -1.94
CA ILE A 442 39.15 -3.92 -2.53
C ILE A 442 39.83 -3.04 -1.47
N LEU A 443 39.32 -3.01 -0.24
CA LEU A 443 39.96 -2.29 0.86
C LEU A 443 41.27 -2.94 1.31
N GLU A 444 41.45 -4.25 1.19
CA GLU A 444 42.71 -4.93 1.47
C GLU A 444 43.77 -4.67 0.38
N ASP A 445 43.40 -4.75 -0.90
CA ASP A 445 44.28 -4.37 -2.03
C ASP A 445 44.74 -2.90 -1.91
N LEU A 446 43.83 -1.99 -1.55
CA LEU A 446 44.17 -0.58 -1.34
C LEU A 446 45.09 -0.35 -0.13
N LYS A 447 44.91 -1.09 0.97
CA LYS A 447 45.85 -1.07 2.11
C LYS A 447 47.22 -1.60 1.71
N ALA A 448 47.27 -2.72 0.99
CA ALA A 448 48.53 -3.31 0.51
C ALA A 448 49.28 -2.35 -0.42
N SER A 449 48.59 -1.73 -1.37
CA SER A 449 49.20 -0.73 -2.25
C SER A 449 49.64 0.53 -1.49
N LEU A 450 48.90 0.98 -0.48
CA LEU A 450 49.29 2.12 0.36
C LEU A 450 50.58 1.82 1.14
N LEU A 451 50.70 0.63 1.73
CA LEU A 451 51.91 0.16 2.42
C LEU A 451 53.10 0.01 1.47
N GLU A 452 52.89 -0.43 0.23
CA GLU A 452 53.93 -0.43 -0.82
C GLU A 452 54.39 1.00 -1.15
N LYS A 453 53.48 1.99 -1.20
CA LYS A 453 53.87 3.39 -1.41
C LYS A 453 54.57 3.99 -0.19
N GLU A 454 54.12 3.69 1.02
CA GLU A 454 54.74 4.16 2.26
C GLU A 454 56.16 3.61 2.43
N THR A 455 56.35 2.30 2.26
CA THR A 455 57.69 1.68 2.31
C THR A 455 58.61 2.22 1.21
N ARG A 456 58.10 2.40 -0.01
CA ARG A 456 58.88 3.02 -1.10
C ARG A 456 59.24 4.48 -0.83
N LEU A 457 58.34 5.28 -0.26
CA LEU A 457 58.64 6.64 0.18
C LEU A 457 59.71 6.63 1.27
N LYS A 458 59.65 5.69 2.21
CA LYS A 458 60.65 5.53 3.27
C LYS A 458 62.04 5.22 2.69
N CYS A 459 62.15 4.27 1.77
CA CYS A 459 63.41 3.98 1.07
C CYS A 459 63.94 5.24 0.34
N ILE A 460 63.07 5.98 -0.36
CA ILE A 460 63.46 7.24 -1.03
C ILE A 460 63.94 8.29 -0.01
N THR A 461 63.35 8.38 1.19
CA THR A 461 63.87 9.28 2.23
C THR A 461 65.23 8.85 2.77
N GLU A 462 65.43 7.54 3.02
CA GLU A 462 66.70 6.97 3.47
C GLU A 462 67.81 7.17 2.42
N GLU A 463 67.52 6.96 1.12
CA GLU A 463 68.41 7.28 -0.01
C GLU A 463 68.76 8.78 -0.07
N ASN A 464 67.77 9.67 0.11
CA ASN A 464 68.00 11.12 0.10
C ASN A 464 68.87 11.59 1.27
N GLU A 465 68.78 10.95 2.44
CA GLU A 465 69.67 11.23 3.58
C GLU A 465 71.10 10.74 3.33
N GLN A 466 71.26 9.56 2.75
CA GLN A 466 72.57 9.06 2.31
C GLN A 466 73.20 10.02 1.28
N LEU A 467 72.46 10.42 0.23
CA LEU A 467 72.94 11.35 -0.80
C LEU A 467 73.32 12.73 -0.20
N LYS A 468 72.54 13.28 0.73
CA LYS A 468 72.90 14.52 1.46
C LYS A 468 74.22 14.36 2.20
N SER A 469 74.41 13.25 2.93
CA SER A 469 75.65 12.97 3.67
C SER A 469 76.85 12.83 2.73
N GLU A 470 76.67 12.20 1.57
CA GLU A 470 77.73 11.98 0.59
C GLU A 470 78.08 13.28 -0.16
N ILE A 471 77.11 14.14 -0.45
CA ILE A 471 77.33 15.50 -0.97
C ILE A 471 78.12 16.33 0.05
N MET A 472 77.72 16.32 1.32
CA MET A 472 78.43 17.03 2.39
C MET A 472 79.88 16.52 2.54
N LYS A 473 80.09 15.21 2.48
CA LYS A 473 81.43 14.60 2.47
C LYS A 473 82.26 15.07 1.29
N ARG A 474 81.73 15.03 0.07
CA ARG A 474 82.42 15.53 -1.15
C ARG A 474 82.74 17.01 -1.07
N GLU A 475 81.91 17.83 -0.41
CA GLU A 475 82.17 19.26 -0.23
C GLU A 475 83.31 19.52 0.78
N ILE A 476 83.38 18.73 1.86
CA ILE A 476 84.50 18.74 2.81
C ILE A 476 85.80 18.27 2.13
N GLU A 477 85.73 17.26 1.27
CA GLU A 477 86.88 16.78 0.49
C GLU A 477 87.32 17.79 -0.56
N ARG A 478 86.39 18.45 -1.27
CA ARG A 478 86.69 19.51 -2.25
C ARG A 478 87.28 20.74 -1.59
N SER A 479 86.73 21.20 -0.47
CA SER A 479 87.25 22.35 0.27
C SER A 479 88.63 22.07 0.87
N ARG A 480 88.89 20.85 1.36
CA ARG A 480 90.23 20.42 1.75
C ARG A 480 91.22 20.43 0.57
N ALA A 481 90.88 19.77 -0.54
CA ALA A 481 91.73 19.73 -1.73
C ALA A 481 91.96 21.13 -2.33
N SER A 482 90.98 22.03 -2.24
CA SER A 482 91.12 23.44 -2.62
C SER A 482 92.09 24.19 -1.70
N GLY A 483 92.06 23.93 -0.38
CA GLY A 483 93.01 24.48 0.57
C GLY A 483 94.44 23.96 0.36
N GLU A 484 94.59 22.66 0.09
CA GLU A 484 95.87 22.03 -0.27
C GLU A 484 96.43 22.62 -1.59
N ALA A 485 95.60 22.76 -2.62
CA ALA A 485 95.98 23.39 -3.88
C ALA A 485 96.33 24.88 -3.73
N LEU A 486 95.66 25.61 -2.83
CA LEU A 486 95.98 27.00 -2.51
C LEU A 486 97.33 27.11 -1.79
N ALA A 487 97.61 26.25 -0.81
CA ALA A 487 98.90 26.19 -0.13
C ALA A 487 100.05 25.80 -1.10
N LEU A 488 99.81 24.88 -2.04
CA LEU A 488 100.75 24.56 -3.11
C LEU A 488 100.97 25.76 -4.05
N ALA A 489 99.92 26.51 -4.39
CA ALA A 489 100.05 27.73 -5.19
C ALA A 489 100.79 28.86 -4.45
N GLU A 490 100.66 28.96 -3.13
CA GLU A 490 101.39 29.93 -2.30
C GLU A 490 102.87 29.56 -2.15
N THR A 491 103.19 28.29 -1.92
CA THR A 491 104.59 27.80 -1.88
C THR A 491 105.27 27.92 -3.25
N ALA A 492 104.56 27.64 -4.35
CA ALA A 492 105.05 27.90 -5.71
C ALA A 492 105.35 29.40 -5.93
N LYS A 493 104.44 30.30 -5.53
CA LYS A 493 104.66 31.75 -5.59
C LYS A 493 105.77 32.23 -4.63
N ALA A 494 106.06 31.51 -3.55
CA ALA A 494 107.20 31.82 -2.68
C ALA A 494 108.53 31.48 -3.39
N ALA A 495 108.62 30.27 -3.95
CA ALA A 495 109.77 29.83 -4.75
C ALA A 495 109.98 30.69 -6.01
N GLU A 496 108.90 31.14 -6.67
CA GLU A 496 108.95 32.09 -7.79
C GLU A 496 109.59 33.42 -7.38
N ARG A 497 109.16 34.02 -6.26
CA ARG A 497 109.76 35.26 -5.73
C ARG A 497 111.21 35.08 -5.32
N GLU A 498 111.57 33.93 -4.75
CA GLU A 498 112.96 33.60 -4.40
C GLU A 498 113.82 33.44 -5.67
N ALA A 499 113.32 32.78 -6.71
CA ALA A 499 113.99 32.64 -7.99
C ALA A 499 114.17 34.00 -8.69
N LEU A 500 113.16 34.87 -8.68
CA LEU A 500 113.24 36.24 -9.19
C LEU A 500 114.26 37.09 -8.42
N MET A 501 114.32 36.96 -7.09
CA MET A 501 115.34 37.63 -6.27
C MET A 501 116.76 37.15 -6.62
N LYS A 502 116.96 35.82 -6.76
CA LYS A 502 118.25 35.24 -7.19
C LYS A 502 118.64 35.68 -8.60
N LEU A 503 117.67 35.74 -9.53
CA LEU A 503 117.89 36.27 -10.87
C LEU A 503 118.34 37.73 -10.83
N GLY A 504 117.69 38.56 -10.01
CA GLY A 504 118.08 39.96 -9.77
C GLY A 504 119.55 40.08 -9.35
N TYR A 505 119.96 39.37 -8.29
CA TYR A 505 121.35 39.35 -7.84
C TYR A 505 122.33 38.88 -8.93
N LEU A 506 121.98 37.83 -9.69
CA LEU A 506 122.82 37.35 -10.80
C LEU A 506 122.92 38.37 -11.94
N THR A 507 121.85 39.10 -12.26
CA THR A 507 121.90 40.18 -13.26
C THR A 507 122.76 41.35 -12.79
N GLU A 508 122.68 41.76 -11.53
CA GLU A 508 123.58 42.78 -10.97
C GLU A 508 125.05 42.34 -11.02
N GLU A 509 125.34 41.07 -10.71
CA GLU A 509 126.70 40.54 -10.70
C GLU A 509 127.27 40.39 -12.13
N ALA A 510 126.43 39.99 -13.08
CA ALA A 510 126.76 40.01 -14.50
C ALA A 510 127.05 41.44 -14.99
N ASP A 511 126.25 42.43 -14.60
CA ASP A 511 126.45 43.84 -14.93
C ASP A 511 127.77 44.39 -14.37
N LYS A 512 128.11 44.05 -13.12
CA LYS A 512 129.42 44.35 -12.51
C LYS A 512 130.57 43.70 -13.28
N SER A 513 130.36 42.48 -13.79
CA SER A 513 131.35 41.75 -14.61
C SER A 513 131.54 42.39 -16.00
N CYS A 514 130.46 42.72 -16.70
CA CYS A 514 130.49 43.42 -17.99
C CYS A 514 131.23 44.77 -17.92
N ARG A 515 131.02 45.54 -16.83
CA ARG A 515 131.75 46.79 -16.58
C ARG A 515 133.27 46.56 -16.40
N LYS A 516 133.70 45.45 -15.80
CA LYS A 516 135.12 45.06 -15.70
C LYS A 516 135.69 44.61 -17.05
N ALA A 517 134.92 43.82 -17.82
CA ALA A 517 135.33 43.35 -19.14
C ALA A 517 135.53 44.50 -20.15
N GLY A 518 134.66 45.51 -20.11
CA GLY A 518 134.77 46.71 -20.96
C GLY A 518 136.09 47.46 -20.78
N LEU A 519 136.61 47.55 -19.55
CA LEU A 519 137.90 48.21 -19.28
C LEU A 519 139.07 47.46 -19.93
N LEU A 520 139.10 46.12 -19.83
CA LEU A 520 140.18 45.29 -20.40
C LEU A 520 140.24 45.36 -21.93
N SER A 521 139.09 45.48 -22.60
CA SER A 521 139.02 45.57 -24.06
C SER A 521 139.67 46.84 -24.64
N SER A 522 139.98 47.83 -23.79
CA SER A 522 140.56 49.13 -24.19
C SER A 522 142.06 49.08 -24.50
N LEU A 523 142.78 48.01 -24.10
CA LEU A 523 144.24 48.07 -23.91
C LEU A 523 145.09 47.48 -25.06
N MET A 524 144.50 46.96 -26.15
CA MET A 524 145.22 46.15 -27.14
C MET A 524 144.97 46.53 -28.61
N GLN A 525 145.56 47.64 -29.08
CA GLN A 525 145.82 47.85 -30.52
C GLN A 525 147.08 48.69 -30.78
N LEU A 526 148.23 48.06 -31.11
CA LEU A 526 149.28 48.67 -31.94
C LEU A 526 150.33 47.66 -32.48
N LYS A 527 150.57 47.70 -33.81
CA LYS A 527 151.73 47.16 -34.59
C LYS A 527 151.89 45.61 -34.85
N PRO A 528 152.62 45.21 -35.94
CA PRO A 528 152.32 43.95 -36.69
C PRO A 528 153.55 43.12 -37.21
N LEU A 529 153.34 41.97 -37.91
CA LEU A 529 153.70 41.65 -39.34
C LEU A 529 153.78 40.13 -39.68
N THR A 530 153.18 39.69 -40.81
CA THR A 530 153.55 38.55 -41.74
C THR A 530 153.71 37.07 -41.23
N ARG A 531 153.37 35.99 -41.98
CA ARG A 531 152.66 35.80 -43.28
C ARG A 531 152.30 34.30 -43.56
N ASP A 532 151.18 34.06 -44.28
CA ASP A 532 150.68 32.86 -45.02
C ASP A 532 150.65 31.44 -44.35
N GLY A 533 149.62 30.59 -44.55
CA GLY A 533 148.32 30.85 -45.22
C GLY A 533 147.39 29.63 -45.43
N SER A 534 146.18 29.70 -44.85
CA SER A 534 144.92 28.97 -45.21
C SER A 534 144.78 27.43 -45.07
N ARG A 535 143.78 27.04 -44.23
CA ARG A 535 142.84 25.87 -44.26
C ARG A 535 142.70 25.27 -42.83
N ILE A 536 141.57 24.69 -42.39
CA ILE A 536 140.12 24.76 -42.68
C ILE A 536 139.43 24.48 -41.32
N LYS A 537 138.25 25.05 -41.04
CA LYS A 537 137.51 24.90 -39.77
C LYS A 537 136.22 24.09 -40.01
N GLU A 538 135.93 23.03 -39.25
CA GLU A 538 135.55 22.93 -37.81
C GLU A 538 134.09 23.32 -37.56
N ASP A 539 133.39 22.44 -36.82
CA ASP A 539 131.93 22.27 -36.79
C ASP A 539 131.17 23.15 -35.76
#